data_AF-A0A3N5GAL8-F1
#
_entry.id   AF-A0A3N5GAL8-F1
#
_cell.length_a   1.000
_cell.length_b   1.000
_cell.length_c   1.000
_cell.angle_alpha   90.00
_cell.angle_beta   90.00
_cell.angle_gamma   90.00
#
_symmetry.space_group_name_H-M   'P 1'
#
loop_
_entity.id
_entity.type
_entity.pdbx_description
1 polymer ?
#
loop_
_entity_poly.entity_id
_entity_poly.type
_entity_poly.pdbx_seq_one_letter_code
_entity_poly.pdbx_strand_id
1 'polypeptide(L)'
;MPEPDAPIDSPPPSPAWAGALGVIAIVLGVFLTATHANEWMKQSVVGGFAPPSKILPAAICPEDELADEGLSLVECEQMVARLEGVIQATPDWFVAVQTALATLGTLIAFGSIVVGAALVNFRTWAPLAAVVTFGALLSIDIGGALAALNAGPIVREMYLWNALLWILLHLMMTIGAVIGQRGGAEAHRFVRSA
;
A
#
# COMPACT_ATOMS: atom_id res chain seq x y z
N MET A 1 19.27 34.87 -33.95
CA MET A 1 20.17 33.73 -34.20
C MET A 1 19.35 32.49 -33.94
N PRO A 2 19.06 31.66 -34.97
CA PRO A 2 18.33 30.41 -34.77
C PRO A 2 19.22 29.42 -34.03
N GLU A 3 18.63 28.72 -33.06
CA GLU A 3 19.28 27.67 -32.28
C GLU A 3 19.60 26.47 -33.20
N PRO A 4 20.80 25.86 -33.13
CA PRO A 4 21.18 24.79 -34.03
C PRO A 4 20.41 23.50 -33.70
N ASP A 5 19.72 22.98 -34.73
CA ASP A 5 19.34 21.60 -34.99
C ASP A 5 19.45 20.63 -33.80
N ALA A 6 18.35 20.49 -33.07
CA ALA A 6 18.13 19.28 -32.29
C ALA A 6 18.24 18.06 -33.23
N PRO A 7 18.99 17.00 -32.88
CA PRO A 7 19.14 15.82 -33.72
C PRO A 7 17.76 15.23 -34.08
N ILE A 8 17.55 14.99 -35.38
CA ILE A 8 16.31 14.49 -36.00
C ILE A 8 15.89 13.10 -35.44
N ASP A 9 16.77 12.44 -34.68
CA ASP A 9 16.56 11.10 -34.11
C ASP A 9 16.18 11.10 -32.62
N SER A 10 15.85 12.23 -32.01
CA SER A 10 15.31 12.18 -30.64
C SER A 10 13.91 11.54 -30.68
N PRO A 11 13.69 10.36 -30.05
CA PRO A 11 12.36 9.77 -30.00
C PRO A 11 11.40 10.78 -29.38
N PRO A 12 10.14 10.85 -29.86
CA PRO A 12 9.19 11.82 -29.35
C PRO A 12 9.10 11.68 -27.83
N PRO A 13 9.09 12.81 -27.09
CA PRO A 13 9.11 12.77 -25.64
C PRO A 13 7.94 11.93 -25.13
N SER A 14 8.22 11.03 -24.19
CA SER A 14 7.20 10.21 -23.55
C SER A 14 6.07 11.12 -23.02
N PRO A 15 4.79 10.69 -23.12
CA PRO A 15 3.69 11.49 -22.59
C PRO A 15 3.92 11.84 -21.12
N ALA A 16 3.81 13.13 -20.78
CA ALA A 16 4.11 13.63 -19.43
C ALA A 16 3.32 12.91 -18.32
N TRP A 17 2.10 12.47 -18.62
CA TRP A 17 1.27 11.69 -17.70
C TRP A 17 1.93 10.36 -17.29
N ALA A 18 2.60 9.68 -18.23
CA ALA A 18 3.18 8.36 -17.99
C ALA A 18 4.45 8.47 -17.14
N GLY A 19 5.28 9.48 -17.41
CA GLY A 19 6.44 9.79 -16.57
C GLY A 19 6.03 10.14 -15.15
N ALA A 20 5.08 11.07 -14.99
CA ALA A 20 4.59 11.50 -13.67
C ALA A 20 3.95 10.34 -12.89
N LEU A 21 3.04 9.59 -13.52
CA LEU A 21 2.38 8.46 -12.89
C LEU A 21 3.36 7.32 -12.57
N GLY A 22 4.36 7.10 -13.42
CA GLY A 22 5.42 6.12 -13.20
C GLY A 22 6.28 6.44 -11.98
N VAL A 23 6.69 7.70 -11.81
CA VAL A 23 7.44 8.15 -10.62
C VAL A 23 6.59 7.99 -9.35
N ILE A 24 5.32 8.41 -9.39
CA ILE A 24 4.38 8.25 -8.27
C ILE A 24 4.24 6.76 -7.91
N ALA A 25 4.10 5.88 -8.90
CA ALA A 25 3.98 4.45 -8.69
C ALA A 25 5.22 3.83 -8.03
N ILE A 26 6.42 4.29 -8.40
CA ILE A 26 7.66 3.83 -7.76
C ILE A 26 7.70 4.26 -6.29
N VAL A 27 7.48 5.56 -6.02
CA VAL A 27 7.57 6.11 -4.66
C VAL A 27 6.52 5.50 -3.75
N LEU A 28 5.26 5.49 -4.19
CA LEU A 28 4.18 4.89 -3.41
C LEU A 28 4.30 3.37 -3.32
N GLY A 29 4.80 2.69 -4.36
CA GLY A 29 5.07 1.26 -4.34
C GLY A 29 6.09 0.87 -3.27
N VAL A 30 7.19 1.62 -3.14
CA VAL A 30 8.18 1.42 -2.06
C VAL A 30 7.55 1.65 -0.69
N PHE A 31 6.84 2.77 -0.52
CA PHE A 31 6.22 3.12 0.76
C PHE A 31 5.15 2.10 1.18
N LEU A 32 4.33 1.65 0.24
CA LEU A 32 3.27 0.68 0.48
C LEU A 32 3.82 -0.72 0.74
N THR A 33 4.90 -1.12 0.04
CA THR A 33 5.61 -2.37 0.32
C THR A 33 6.11 -2.41 1.77
N ALA A 34 6.74 -1.32 2.24
CA ALA A 34 7.19 -1.22 3.62
C ALA A 34 6.01 -1.23 4.62
N THR A 35 4.93 -0.52 4.30
CA THR A 35 3.74 -0.44 5.15
C THR A 35 3.08 -1.82 5.31
N HIS A 36 2.87 -2.55 4.21
CA HIS A 36 2.30 -3.89 4.27
C HIS A 36 3.24 -4.94 4.86
N ALA A 37 4.56 -4.82 4.66
CA ALA A 37 5.53 -5.69 5.32
C ALA A 37 5.51 -5.52 6.85
N ASN A 38 5.42 -4.27 7.33
CA ASN A 38 5.26 -4.00 8.76
C ASN A 38 3.95 -4.56 9.30
N GLU A 39 2.86 -4.42 8.54
CA GLU A 39 1.57 -5.01 8.91
C GLU A 39 1.64 -6.54 8.99
N TRP A 40 2.26 -7.17 8.00
CA TRP A 40 2.45 -8.62 7.97
C TRP A 40 3.28 -9.10 9.16
N MET A 41 4.36 -8.40 9.50
CA MET A 41 5.19 -8.69 10.67
C MET A 41 4.36 -8.58 11.96
N LYS A 42 3.61 -7.49 12.11
CA LYS A 42 2.74 -7.26 13.27
C LYS A 42 1.73 -8.39 13.43
N GLN A 43 1.04 -8.78 12.36
CA GLN A 43 0.05 -9.85 12.41
C GLN A 43 0.68 -11.22 12.67
N SER A 44 1.92 -11.45 12.20
CA SER A 44 2.66 -12.69 12.48
C SER A 44 3.04 -12.81 13.95
N VAL A 45 3.43 -11.71 14.59
CA VAL A 45 3.73 -11.68 16.03
C VAL A 45 2.45 -11.84 16.85
N VAL A 46 1.40 -11.08 16.55
CA VAL A 46 0.13 -11.17 17.28
C VAL A 46 -0.49 -12.56 17.11
N GLY A 47 -0.56 -13.08 15.89
CA GLY A 47 -1.11 -14.40 15.61
C GLY A 47 -0.26 -15.56 16.15
N GLY A 48 1.07 -15.38 16.26
CA GLY A 48 1.99 -16.41 16.75
C GLY A 48 2.11 -16.48 18.28
N PHE A 49 1.94 -15.35 18.98
CA PHE A 49 2.22 -15.24 20.41
C PHE A 49 1.00 -14.89 21.28
N ALA A 50 -0.13 -14.47 20.71
CA ALA A 50 -1.33 -14.24 21.50
C ALA A 50 -1.88 -15.59 22.02
N PRO A 51 -2.15 -15.72 23.33
CA PRO A 51 -2.76 -16.92 23.87
C PRO A 51 -4.19 -17.07 23.34
N PRO A 52 -4.70 -18.32 23.16
CA PRO A 52 -6.07 -18.54 22.69
C PRO A 52 -7.15 -17.92 23.59
N SER A 53 -6.84 -17.72 24.88
CA SER A 53 -7.72 -17.04 25.84
C SER A 53 -7.84 -15.54 25.60
N LYS A 54 -6.96 -14.93 24.80
CA LYS A 54 -6.81 -13.48 24.58
C LYS A 54 -6.51 -12.66 25.85
N ILE A 55 -6.22 -13.33 26.95
CA ILE A 55 -5.81 -12.72 28.21
C ILE A 55 -4.30 -12.82 28.26
N LEU A 56 -3.63 -11.68 28.29
CA LEU A 56 -2.16 -11.65 28.40
C LEU A 56 -1.76 -11.98 29.84
N PRO A 57 -0.59 -12.62 30.04
CA PRO A 57 -0.02 -12.69 31.38
C PRO A 57 0.22 -11.27 31.92
N ALA A 58 0.29 -11.15 33.25
CA ALA A 58 0.62 -9.88 33.88
C ALA A 58 1.88 -9.27 33.24
N ALA A 59 1.88 -7.95 33.06
CA ALA A 59 2.99 -7.23 32.47
C ALA A 59 4.29 -7.58 33.21
N ILE A 60 5.25 -8.15 32.48
CA ILE A 60 6.61 -8.35 32.98
C ILE A 60 7.37 -7.12 32.51
N CYS A 61 7.70 -6.21 33.43
CA CYS A 61 8.42 -4.96 33.16
C CYS A 61 9.75 -4.98 33.94
N PRO A 62 10.80 -5.65 33.42
CA PRO A 62 12.11 -5.72 34.07
C PRO A 62 12.73 -4.32 34.21
N GLU A 63 13.35 -4.02 35.37
CA GLU A 63 13.91 -2.68 35.64
C GLU A 63 15.05 -2.32 34.67
N ASP A 64 15.80 -3.31 34.18
CA ASP A 64 16.86 -3.11 33.18
C ASP A 64 16.31 -2.72 31.80
N GLU A 65 15.25 -3.39 31.32
CA GLU A 65 14.58 -3.00 30.06
C GLU A 65 13.90 -1.63 30.17
N LEU A 66 13.28 -1.31 31.32
CA LEU A 66 12.69 0.00 31.57
C LEU A 66 13.75 1.12 31.50
N ALA A 67 14.93 0.88 32.07
CA ALA A 67 16.04 1.83 32.02
C ALA A 67 16.60 1.99 30.59
N ASP A 68 16.72 0.90 29.84
CA ASP A 68 17.22 0.89 28.46
C ASP A 68 16.24 1.56 27.48
N GLU A 69 14.93 1.34 27.65
CA GLU A 69 13.88 1.95 26.81
C GLU A 69 13.43 3.35 27.28
N GLY A 70 13.90 3.79 28.45
CA GLY A 70 13.54 5.08 29.04
C GLY A 70 12.07 5.18 29.46
N LEU A 71 11.47 4.07 29.87
CA LEU A 71 10.07 3.95 30.26
C LEU A 71 9.93 3.90 31.79
N SER A 72 8.87 4.50 32.32
CA SER A 72 8.43 4.23 33.69
C SER A 72 7.65 2.91 33.78
N LEU A 73 7.59 2.33 34.98
CA LEU A 73 6.80 1.12 35.24
C LEU A 73 5.33 1.29 34.83
N VAL A 74 4.74 2.45 35.15
CA VAL A 74 3.34 2.75 34.82
C VAL A 74 3.12 2.81 33.31
N GLU A 75 4.07 3.38 32.56
CA GLU A 75 3.98 3.42 31.09
C GLU A 75 4.04 2.01 30.49
N CYS A 76 4.95 1.16 30.99
CA CYS A 76 5.03 -0.24 30.55
C CYS A 76 3.72 -1.00 30.83
N GLU A 77 3.19 -0.92 32.05
CA GLU A 77 1.92 -1.55 32.41
C GLU A 77 0.76 -1.04 31.54
N GLN A 78 0.72 0.26 31.25
CA GLN A 78 -0.30 0.86 30.39
C GLN A 78 -0.19 0.39 28.93
N MET A 79 1.03 0.22 28.40
CA MET A 79 1.25 -0.33 27.05
C MET A 79 0.75 -1.77 26.94
N VAL A 80 1.04 -2.62 27.93
CA VAL A 80 0.57 -4.01 27.96
C VAL A 80 -0.96 -4.07 28.09
N ALA A 81 -1.54 -3.28 28.98
CA ALA A 81 -3.00 -3.20 29.14
C ALA A 81 -3.70 -2.72 27.86
N ARG A 82 -3.10 -1.77 27.14
CA ARG A 82 -3.59 -1.32 25.84
C ARG A 82 -3.51 -2.42 24.80
N LEU A 83 -2.39 -3.15 24.74
CA LEU A 83 -2.22 -4.28 23.83
C LEU A 83 -3.24 -5.38 24.10
N GLU A 84 -3.45 -5.74 25.37
CA GLU A 84 -4.47 -6.71 25.77
C GLU A 84 -5.86 -6.27 25.31
N GLY A 85 -6.23 -5.00 25.52
CA GLY A 85 -7.49 -4.45 25.05
C GLY A 85 -7.67 -4.56 23.53
N VAL A 86 -6.61 -4.34 22.75
CA VAL A 86 -6.64 -4.51 21.28
C VAL A 86 -6.81 -5.98 20.90
N ILE A 87 -6.08 -6.89 21.54
CA ILE A 87 -6.16 -8.34 21.25
C ILE A 87 -7.56 -8.87 21.57
N GLN A 88 -8.13 -8.51 22.72
CA GLN A 88 -9.47 -8.92 23.12
C GLN A 88 -10.55 -8.36 22.18
N ALA A 89 -10.40 -7.12 21.73
CA ALA A 89 -11.34 -6.48 20.82
C ALA A 89 -11.24 -6.98 19.37
N THR A 90 -10.13 -7.63 19.00
CA THR A 90 -9.90 -8.09 17.63
C THR A 90 -10.60 -9.44 17.38
N PRO A 91 -11.47 -9.55 16.36
CA PRO A 91 -12.08 -10.82 15.97
C PRO A 91 -11.04 -11.80 15.40
N ASP A 92 -11.22 -13.10 15.64
CA ASP A 92 -10.25 -14.14 15.23
C ASP A 92 -10.03 -14.19 13.72
N TRP A 93 -11.10 -13.95 12.94
CA TRP A 93 -11.04 -13.93 11.48
C TRP A 93 -10.25 -12.74 10.94
N PHE A 94 -10.15 -11.64 11.70
CA PHE A 94 -9.56 -10.39 11.22
C PHE A 94 -8.07 -10.54 10.95
N VAL A 95 -7.34 -11.22 11.84
CA VAL A 95 -5.90 -11.48 11.70
C VAL A 95 -5.60 -12.22 10.40
N ALA A 96 -6.37 -13.28 10.10
CA ALA A 96 -6.18 -14.06 8.88
C ALA A 96 -6.46 -13.23 7.61
N VAL A 97 -7.55 -12.46 7.61
CA VAL A 97 -7.90 -11.57 6.49
C VAL A 97 -6.83 -10.49 6.30
N GLN A 98 -6.41 -9.82 7.37
CA GLN A 98 -5.43 -8.74 7.30
C GLN A 98 -4.06 -9.26 6.87
N THR A 99 -3.66 -10.46 7.32
CA THR A 99 -2.42 -11.12 6.89
C THR A 99 -2.45 -11.43 5.40
N ALA A 100 -3.57 -11.98 4.89
CA ALA A 100 -3.73 -12.29 3.47
C ALA A 100 -3.69 -11.01 2.61
N LEU A 101 -4.43 -9.97 3.01
CA LEU A 101 -4.44 -8.68 2.32
C LEU A 101 -3.07 -7.99 2.34
N ALA A 102 -2.37 -7.98 3.49
CA ALA A 102 -1.03 -7.41 3.59
C ALA A 102 -0.01 -8.19 2.73
N THR A 103 -0.11 -9.52 2.69
CA THR A 103 0.76 -10.34 1.84
C THR A 103 0.55 -10.02 0.36
N LEU A 104 -0.71 -10.04 -0.10
CA LEU A 104 -1.06 -9.71 -1.48
C LEU A 104 -0.69 -8.27 -1.84
N GLY A 105 -1.03 -7.33 -0.95
CA GLY A 105 -0.70 -5.92 -1.08
C GLY A 105 0.81 -5.69 -1.22
N THR A 106 1.63 -6.38 -0.41
CA THR A 106 3.10 -6.32 -0.51
C THR A 106 3.59 -6.77 -1.89
N LEU A 107 3.11 -7.91 -2.39
CA LEU A 107 3.54 -8.45 -3.68
C LEU A 107 3.13 -7.54 -4.84
N ILE A 108 1.89 -7.02 -4.81
CA ILE A 108 1.38 -6.14 -5.86
C ILE A 108 2.06 -4.77 -5.79
N ALA A 109 2.31 -4.23 -4.60
CA ALA A 109 3.04 -2.97 -4.40
C ALA A 109 4.48 -3.08 -4.90
N PHE A 110 5.15 -4.21 -4.66
CA PHE A 110 6.47 -4.46 -5.25
C PHE A 110 6.41 -4.54 -6.78
N GLY A 111 5.39 -5.20 -7.33
CA GLY A 111 5.12 -5.23 -8.77
C GLY A 111 4.86 -3.84 -9.36
N SER A 112 4.22 -2.94 -8.62
CA SER A 112 3.91 -1.59 -9.07
C SER A 112 5.16 -0.73 -9.30
N ILE A 113 6.25 -1.01 -8.59
CA ILE A 113 7.57 -0.38 -8.81
C ILE A 113 8.07 -0.70 -10.22
N VAL A 114 7.97 -1.97 -10.63
CA VAL A 114 8.37 -2.43 -11.97
C VAL A 114 7.50 -1.80 -13.05
N VAL A 115 6.18 -1.76 -12.83
CA VAL A 115 5.23 -1.11 -13.74
C VAL A 115 5.50 0.40 -13.84
N GLY A 116 5.84 1.05 -12.73
CA GLY A 116 6.22 2.46 -12.69
C GLY A 116 7.49 2.74 -13.51
N ALA A 117 8.53 1.92 -13.35
CA ALA A 117 9.74 2.01 -14.16
C ALA A 117 9.47 1.79 -15.66
N ALA A 118 8.55 0.88 -15.99
CA ALA A 118 8.11 0.67 -17.37
C ALA A 118 7.29 1.84 -17.94
N LEU A 119 6.49 2.52 -17.11
CA LEU A 119 5.75 3.73 -17.47
C LEU A 119 6.68 4.93 -17.72
N VAL A 120 7.71 5.12 -16.89
CA VAL A 120 8.72 6.18 -17.09
C VAL A 120 9.42 6.03 -18.44
N ASN A 121 9.71 4.79 -18.84
CA ASN A 121 10.28 4.47 -20.16
C ASN A 121 9.24 4.29 -21.28
N PHE A 122 7.97 4.62 -21.00
CA PHE A 122 6.82 4.50 -21.88
C PHE A 122 6.76 3.19 -22.69
N ARG A 123 6.93 2.05 -22.01
CA ARG A 123 6.76 0.73 -22.66
C ARG A 123 5.31 0.54 -23.09
N THR A 124 5.10 -0.02 -24.28
CA THR A 124 3.76 -0.16 -24.90
C THR A 124 2.76 -0.97 -24.07
N TRP A 125 3.22 -1.92 -23.27
CA TRP A 125 2.38 -2.72 -22.36
C TRP A 125 2.12 -2.04 -21.01
N ALA A 126 2.94 -1.04 -20.63
CA ALA A 126 2.92 -0.45 -19.29
C ALA A 126 1.60 0.26 -18.94
N PRO A 127 0.93 1.01 -19.84
CA PRO A 127 -0.36 1.61 -19.53
C PRO A 127 -1.42 0.59 -19.12
N LEU A 128 -1.50 -0.55 -19.82
CA LEU A 128 -2.45 -1.61 -19.48
C LEU A 128 -2.08 -2.27 -18.14
N ALA A 129 -0.80 -2.58 -17.93
CA ALA A 129 -0.36 -3.15 -16.65
C ALA A 129 -0.58 -2.19 -15.48
N ALA A 130 -0.46 -0.88 -15.69
CA ALA A 130 -0.75 0.14 -14.68
C ALA A 130 -2.23 0.13 -14.26
N VAL A 131 -3.16 0.04 -15.22
CA VAL A 131 -4.59 -0.08 -14.92
C VAL A 131 -4.87 -1.33 -14.08
N VAL A 132 -4.31 -2.48 -14.48
CA VAL A 132 -4.51 -3.74 -13.75
C VAL A 132 -3.90 -3.66 -12.35
N THR A 133 -2.69 -3.13 -12.23
CA THR A 133 -1.95 -3.07 -10.95
C THR A 133 -2.63 -2.13 -9.96
N PHE A 134 -2.96 -0.90 -10.38
CA PHE A 134 -3.60 0.07 -9.49
C PHE A 134 -5.04 -0.34 -9.14
N GLY A 135 -5.76 -0.96 -10.07
CA GLY A 135 -7.08 -1.53 -9.80
C GLY A 135 -7.03 -2.70 -8.80
N ALA A 136 -5.99 -3.54 -8.87
CA ALA A 136 -5.78 -4.61 -7.91
C ALA A 136 -5.44 -4.06 -6.51
N LEU A 137 -4.54 -3.08 -6.41
CA LEU A 137 -4.24 -2.39 -5.15
C LEU A 137 -5.48 -1.73 -4.54
N LEU A 138 -6.25 -1.00 -5.35
CA LEU A 138 -7.53 -0.42 -4.94
C LEU A 138 -8.49 -1.48 -4.37
N SER A 139 -8.53 -2.67 -4.97
CA SER A 139 -9.37 -3.77 -4.48
C SER A 139 -8.90 -4.29 -3.11
N ILE A 140 -7.58 -4.36 -2.88
CA ILE A 140 -7.00 -4.70 -1.58
C ILE A 140 -7.39 -3.67 -0.52
N ASP A 141 -7.31 -2.37 -0.84
CA ASP A 141 -7.64 -1.32 0.12
C ASP A 141 -9.12 -1.32 0.48
N ILE A 142 -10.00 -1.55 -0.51
CA ILE A 142 -11.44 -1.73 -0.27
C ILE A 142 -11.68 -2.93 0.65
N GLY A 143 -11.00 -4.06 0.40
CA GLY A 143 -11.05 -5.22 1.28
C GLY A 143 -10.63 -4.89 2.71
N GLY A 144 -9.54 -4.14 2.88
CA GLY A 144 -9.06 -3.69 4.19
C GLY A 144 -10.04 -2.76 4.91
N ALA A 145 -10.64 -1.80 4.19
CA ALA A 145 -11.65 -0.91 4.74
C ALA A 145 -12.90 -1.69 5.18
N LEU A 146 -13.38 -2.63 4.38
CA LEU A 146 -14.51 -3.50 4.72
C LEU A 146 -14.19 -4.38 5.93
N ALA A 147 -13.00 -4.95 6.01
CA ALA A 147 -12.57 -5.72 7.18
C ALA A 147 -12.59 -4.84 8.44
N ALA A 148 -12.01 -3.63 8.38
CA ALA A 148 -11.98 -2.70 9.50
C ALA A 148 -13.39 -2.28 9.96
N LEU A 149 -14.31 -1.99 9.03
CA LEU A 149 -15.69 -1.62 9.34
C LEU A 149 -16.45 -2.72 10.09
N ASN A 150 -16.15 -3.99 9.82
CA ASN A 150 -16.82 -5.15 10.39
C ASN A 150 -16.11 -5.72 11.65
N ALA A 151 -14.91 -5.24 11.99
CA ALA A 151 -14.10 -5.78 13.07
C ALA A 151 -14.34 -5.12 14.45
N GLY A 152 -15.21 -4.12 14.54
CA GLY A 152 -15.54 -3.42 15.78
C GLY A 152 -14.83 -2.06 15.93
N PRO A 153 -15.18 -1.26 16.95
CA PRO A 153 -14.79 0.14 17.04
C PRO A 153 -13.29 0.37 17.18
N ILE A 154 -12.60 -0.42 18.00
CA ILE A 154 -11.15 -0.29 18.23
C ILE A 154 -10.37 -0.59 16.93
N VAL A 155 -10.65 -1.72 16.28
CA VAL A 155 -10.01 -2.08 15.00
C VAL A 155 -10.35 -1.05 13.93
N ARG A 156 -11.62 -0.63 13.84
CA ARG A 156 -12.03 0.41 12.88
C ARG A 156 -11.24 1.70 13.04
N GLU A 157 -11.07 2.18 14.27
CA GLU A 157 -10.27 3.39 14.54
C GLU A 157 -8.82 3.25 14.08
N MET A 158 -8.23 2.08 14.28
CA MET A 158 -6.83 1.81 13.91
C MET A 158 -6.59 1.72 12.39
N TYR A 159 -7.51 1.11 11.63
CA TYR A 159 -7.25 0.76 10.23
C TYR A 159 -8.04 1.59 9.20
N LEU A 160 -9.24 2.08 9.55
CA LEU A 160 -10.16 2.64 8.55
C LEU A 160 -9.58 3.87 7.87
N TRP A 161 -9.00 4.81 8.63
CA TRP A 161 -8.48 6.05 8.07
C TRP A 161 -7.36 5.79 7.05
N ASN A 162 -6.41 4.94 7.42
CA ASN A 162 -5.34 4.54 6.51
C ASN A 162 -5.90 3.86 5.25
N ALA A 163 -6.85 2.93 5.40
CA ALA A 163 -7.46 2.26 4.25
C ALA A 163 -8.18 3.26 3.31
N LEU A 164 -8.91 4.23 3.84
CA LEU A 164 -9.59 5.25 3.05
C LEU A 164 -8.60 6.13 2.27
N LEU A 165 -7.47 6.52 2.87
CA LEU A 165 -6.43 7.28 2.18
C LEU A 165 -5.86 6.49 0.99
N TRP A 166 -5.55 5.22 1.19
CA TRP A 166 -5.02 4.36 0.12
C TRP A 166 -6.05 4.11 -0.99
N ILE A 167 -7.33 3.91 -0.65
CA ILE A 167 -8.42 3.85 -1.62
C ILE A 167 -8.40 5.11 -2.51
N LEU A 168 -8.32 6.30 -1.93
CA LEU A 168 -8.32 7.55 -2.69
C LEU A 168 -7.09 7.64 -3.61
N LEU A 169 -5.90 7.31 -3.11
CA LEU A 169 -4.67 7.34 -3.90
C LEU A 169 -4.72 6.37 -5.07
N HIS A 170 -5.03 5.10 -4.84
CA HIS A 170 -5.09 4.10 -5.91
C HIS A 170 -6.26 4.32 -6.86
N LEU A 171 -7.38 4.90 -6.40
CA LEU A 171 -8.46 5.33 -7.29
C LEU A 171 -7.99 6.41 -8.26
N MET A 172 -7.32 7.45 -7.76
CA MET A 172 -6.77 8.52 -8.60
C MET A 172 -5.75 7.97 -9.61
N MET A 173 -4.85 7.10 -9.16
CA MET A 173 -3.86 6.46 -10.03
C MET A 173 -4.52 5.58 -11.10
N THR A 174 -5.55 4.81 -10.73
CA THR A 174 -6.31 3.97 -11.65
C THR A 174 -7.00 4.81 -12.71
N ILE A 175 -7.66 5.91 -12.31
CA ILE A 175 -8.30 6.85 -13.23
C ILE A 175 -7.27 7.44 -14.19
N GLY A 176 -6.12 7.91 -13.67
CA GLY A 176 -5.03 8.45 -14.48
C GLY A 176 -4.50 7.43 -15.51
N ALA A 177 -4.30 6.18 -15.09
CA ALA A 177 -3.86 5.10 -15.96
C ALA A 177 -4.91 4.77 -17.05
N VAL A 178 -6.20 4.73 -16.71
CA VAL A 178 -7.28 4.46 -17.66
C VAL A 178 -7.39 5.56 -18.71
N ILE A 179 -7.34 6.83 -18.29
CA ILE A 179 -7.37 7.98 -19.20
C ILE A 179 -6.15 7.94 -20.14
N GLY A 180 -4.95 7.74 -19.59
CA GLY A 180 -3.71 7.66 -20.37
C GLY A 180 -3.70 6.50 -21.38
N GLN A 181 -4.21 5.32 -20.98
CA GLN A 181 -4.29 4.14 -21.82
C GLN A 181 -5.28 4.32 -22.99
N ARG A 182 -6.44 4.93 -22.75
CA ARG A 182 -7.43 5.23 -23.80
C ARG A 182 -6.91 6.25 -24.80
N GLY A 183 -6.32 7.35 -24.33
CA GLY A 183 -5.73 8.37 -25.21
C GLY A 183 -4.65 7.80 -26.14
N GLY A 184 -3.79 6.90 -25.62
CA GLY A 184 -2.81 6.20 -26.45
C GLY A 184 -3.43 5.25 -27.50
N ALA A 185 -4.50 4.54 -27.12
CA ALA A 185 -5.19 3.61 -28.02
C ALA A 185 -5.95 4.33 -29.15
N GLU A 186 -6.49 5.52 -28.89
CA GLU A 186 -7.15 6.37 -29.89
C GLU A 186 -6.15 6.96 -30.89
N ALA A 187 -5.01 7.48 -30.41
CA ALA A 187 -3.94 8.00 -31.26
C ALA A 187 -3.40 6.92 -32.23
N HIS A 188 -3.16 5.69 -31.74
CA HIS A 188 -2.73 4.58 -32.60
C HIS A 188 -3.78 4.17 -33.64
N ARG A 189 -5.08 4.27 -33.32
CA ARG A 189 -6.16 3.99 -34.27
C ARG A 189 -6.23 5.03 -35.37
N PHE A 190 -6.12 6.31 -35.03
CA PHE A 190 -6.11 7.40 -36.01
C PHE A 190 -4.99 7.25 -37.04
N VAL A 191 -3.77 6.94 -36.60
CA VAL A 191 -2.61 6.72 -37.49
C VAL A 191 -2.80 5.51 -38.41
N ARG A 192 -3.53 4.46 -38.01
CA ARG A 192 -3.81 3.30 -38.86
C ARG A 192 -4.93 3.53 -39.88
N SER A 193 -5.77 4.53 -39.67
CA SER A 193 -6.90 4.86 -40.55
C SER A 193 -6.62 5.99 -41.54
N ALA A 194 -5.49 6.69 -41.38
CA ALA A 194 -4.98 7.71 -42.29
C ALA A 194 -4.00 7.08 -43.28
#